data_AF-A0A679FAS8-F1
#
_entry.id   AF-A0A679FAS8-F1
#
_cell.length_a   1.000
_cell.length_b   1.000
_cell.length_c   1.000
_cell.angle_alpha   90.00
_cell.angle_beta   90.00
_cell.angle_gamma   90.00
#
_symmetry.space_group_name_H-M   'P 1'
#
loop_
_entity.id
_entity.type
_entity.pdbx_description
1 polymer ?
#
loop_
_entity_poly.entity_id
_entity_poly.type
_entity_poly.pdbx_seq_one_letter_code
_entity_poly.pdbx_strand_id
1 'polypeptide(L)'
;MAEDPQDKAKLVEEIIEVIAKEGMIDRTKVTPDATIESLGLKSVDIVMILTALEEKFNVYIPMDGALQDAKNVEGLIDAIAEYVSKEREKQ
;
A
#
# COMPACT_ATOMS: atom_id res chain seq x y z
N MET A 1 9.55 8.69 -21.07
CA MET A 1 8.56 9.61 -20.50
C MET A 1 8.97 9.88 -19.07
N ALA A 2 8.81 11.10 -18.57
CA ALA A 2 9.13 11.42 -17.19
C ALA A 2 8.09 10.74 -16.29
N GLU A 3 8.53 9.81 -15.46
CA GLU A 3 7.78 9.42 -14.26
C GLU A 3 7.59 10.71 -13.48
N ASP A 4 6.37 11.25 -13.46
CA ASP A 4 6.09 12.48 -12.75
C ASP A 4 6.17 12.16 -11.25
N PRO A 5 7.13 12.72 -10.49
CA PRO A 5 7.29 12.41 -9.06
C PRO A 5 6.03 12.79 -8.25
N GLN A 6 5.15 13.60 -8.83
CA GLN A 6 3.89 14.02 -8.24
C GLN A 6 2.82 12.93 -8.26
N ASP A 7 2.88 11.95 -9.18
CA ASP A 7 1.95 10.82 -9.22
C ASP A 7 2.29 9.78 -8.14
N LYS A 8 3.58 9.47 -7.93
CA LYS A 8 4.00 8.52 -6.88
C LYS A 8 3.62 9.03 -5.49
N ALA A 9 3.82 10.32 -5.21
CA ALA A 9 3.47 10.92 -3.93
C ALA A 9 1.97 10.82 -3.62
N LYS A 10 1.10 11.11 -4.60
CA LYS A 10 -0.35 10.95 -4.44
C LYS A 10 -0.75 9.50 -4.22
N LEU A 11 -0.14 8.59 -4.98
CA LEU A 11 -0.39 7.15 -4.84
C LEU A 11 -0.08 6.68 -3.40
N VAL A 12 1.07 7.09 -2.87
CA VAL A 12 1.48 6.81 -1.50
C VAL A 12 0.47 7.37 -0.49
N GLU A 13 0.02 8.61 -0.64
CA GLU A 13 -1.01 9.20 0.23
C GLU A 13 -2.33 8.40 0.20
N GLU A 14 -2.79 8.03 -0.99
CA GLU A 14 -4.02 7.24 -1.14
C GLU A 14 -3.88 5.83 -0.54
N ILE A 15 -2.71 5.21 -0.67
CA ILE A 15 -2.43 3.90 -0.06
C ILE A 15 -2.44 4.03 1.47
N ILE A 16 -1.80 5.07 2.03
CA ILE A 16 -1.79 5.33 3.48
C ILE A 16 -3.22 5.52 4.01
N GLU A 17 -4.07 6.25 3.28
CA GLU A 17 -5.47 6.44 3.68
C GLU A 17 -6.24 5.12 3.73
N VAL A 18 -6.06 4.25 2.73
CA VAL A 18 -6.71 2.94 2.70
C VAL A 18 -6.16 2.04 3.81
N ILE A 19 -4.85 2.01 4.02
CA ILE A 19 -4.22 1.27 5.14
C ILE A 19 -4.77 1.75 6.48
N ALA A 20 -4.86 3.05 6.70
CA ALA A 20 -5.39 3.62 7.92
C ALA A 20 -6.86 3.21 8.16
N LYS A 21 -7.67 3.32 7.10
CA LYS A 21 -9.11 3.06 7.17
C LYS A 21 -9.43 1.57 7.34
N GLU A 22 -8.91 0.73 6.45
CA GLU A 22 -9.18 -0.71 6.45
C GLU A 22 -8.44 -1.42 7.58
N GLY A 23 -7.23 -0.96 7.91
CA GLY A 23 -6.45 -1.44 9.04
C GLY A 23 -6.93 -0.96 10.41
N MET A 24 -7.98 -0.13 10.46
CA MET A 24 -8.52 0.46 11.70
C MET A 24 -7.44 1.15 12.57
N ILE A 25 -6.46 1.77 11.92
CA ILE A 25 -5.35 2.48 12.58
C ILE A 25 -5.42 3.97 12.28
N ASP A 26 -5.13 4.77 13.28
CA ASP A 26 -5.10 6.22 13.12
C ASP A 26 -4.01 6.60 12.10
N ARG A 27 -4.32 7.44 11.10
CA ARG A 27 -3.33 7.85 10.10
C ARG A 27 -2.06 8.43 10.74
N THR A 28 -2.19 9.05 11.92
CA THR A 28 -1.06 9.61 12.66
C THR A 28 -0.11 8.54 13.19
N LYS A 29 -0.57 7.29 13.33
CA LYS A 29 0.21 6.11 13.67
C LYS A 29 0.73 5.35 12.45
N VAL A 30 0.15 5.57 11.26
CA VAL A 30 0.61 4.98 10.00
C VAL A 30 1.88 5.71 9.56
N THR A 31 2.96 5.43 10.26
CA THR A 31 4.29 5.94 9.93
C THR A 31 5.05 4.89 9.11
N PRO A 32 5.87 5.29 8.13
CA PRO A 32 6.68 4.35 7.36
C PRO A 32 7.57 3.43 8.25
N ASP A 33 8.11 3.97 9.34
CA ASP A 33 8.90 3.22 10.35
C ASP A 33 8.10 2.18 11.15
N ALA A 34 6.76 2.25 11.15
CA ALA A 34 5.95 1.34 11.96
C ALA A 34 5.88 -0.05 11.32
N THR A 35 6.03 -1.09 12.15
CA THR A 35 5.86 -2.47 11.71
C THR A 35 4.39 -2.87 11.69
N ILE A 36 4.03 -3.77 10.78
CA ILE A 36 2.68 -4.34 10.67
C ILE A 36 2.24 -4.92 12.03
N GLU A 37 3.16 -5.63 12.71
CA GLU A 37 2.94 -6.16 14.05
C GLU A 37 2.74 -5.07 15.11
N SER A 38 3.53 -3.99 15.09
CA SER A 38 3.41 -2.88 16.06
C SER A 38 2.10 -2.11 15.91
N LEU A 39 1.53 -2.10 14.71
CA LEU A 39 0.25 -1.47 14.42
C LEU A 39 -0.94 -2.36 14.76
N GLY A 40 -0.68 -3.63 15.05
CA GLY A 40 -1.73 -4.63 15.31
C GLY A 40 -2.45 -5.07 14.05
N LEU A 41 -1.87 -4.82 12.86
CA LEU A 41 -2.40 -5.30 11.60
C LEU A 41 -2.24 -6.82 11.52
N LYS A 42 -3.35 -7.50 11.26
CA LYS A 42 -3.40 -8.95 11.07
C LYS A 42 -3.48 -9.27 9.58
N SER A 43 -3.30 -10.54 9.24
CA SER A 43 -3.43 -11.02 7.86
C SER A 43 -4.79 -10.63 7.23
N VAL A 44 -5.87 -10.59 8.02
CA VAL A 44 -7.19 -10.14 7.52
C VAL A 44 -7.20 -8.66 7.15
N ASP A 45 -6.54 -7.81 7.95
CA ASP A 45 -6.45 -6.38 7.68
C ASP A 45 -5.64 -6.13 6.41
N ILE A 46 -4.52 -6.85 6.23
CA ILE A 46 -3.70 -6.77 5.01
C ILE A 46 -4.52 -7.18 3.78
N VAL A 47 -5.26 -8.30 3.85
CA VAL A 47 -6.11 -8.74 2.73
C VAL A 47 -7.18 -7.69 2.40
N MET A 48 -7.83 -7.08 3.40
CA MET A 48 -8.82 -6.01 3.16
C MET A 48 -8.18 -4.78 2.50
N ILE A 49 -7.02 -4.35 3.00
CA ILE A 49 -6.24 -3.25 2.42
C ILE A 49 -5.93 -3.54 0.95
N LEU A 50 -5.40 -4.72 0.63
CA LEU A 50 -5.06 -5.10 -0.74
C LEU A 50 -6.30 -5.08 -1.63
N THR A 51 -7.39 -5.73 -1.23
CA THR A 51 -8.63 -5.75 -2.03
C THR A 51 -9.19 -4.35 -2.24
N ALA A 52 -9.19 -3.48 -1.22
CA ALA A 52 -9.65 -2.10 -1.36
C ALA A 52 -8.78 -1.30 -2.34
N LEU A 53 -7.47 -1.54 -2.36
CA LEU A 53 -6.56 -0.92 -3.32
C LEU A 53 -6.75 -1.47 -4.73
N GLU A 54 -6.93 -2.78 -4.87
CA GLU A 54 -7.23 -3.44 -6.15
C GLU A 54 -8.48 -2.85 -6.80
N GLU A 55 -9.56 -2.69 -6.03
CA GLU A 55 -10.80 -2.06 -6.51
C GLU A 55 -10.61 -0.57 -6.81
N LYS A 56 -9.88 0.16 -5.96
CA LYS A 56 -9.67 1.61 -6.12
C LYS A 56 -8.83 1.95 -7.35
N PHE A 57 -7.77 1.19 -7.59
CA PHE A 57 -6.82 1.42 -8.68
C PHE A 57 -7.11 0.56 -9.91
N ASN A 58 -8.10 -0.35 -9.83
CA ASN A 58 -8.46 -1.29 -10.88
C ASN A 58 -7.24 -2.11 -11.34
N VAL A 59 -6.48 -2.64 -10.37
CA VAL A 59 -5.31 -3.50 -10.57
C VAL A 59 -5.46 -4.77 -9.72
N TYR A 60 -4.63 -5.78 -9.97
CA TYR A 60 -4.55 -6.98 -9.14
C TYR A 60 -3.19 -7.04 -8.46
N ILE A 61 -3.15 -6.94 -7.13
CA ILE A 61 -1.93 -6.84 -6.32
C ILE A 61 -1.71 -8.20 -5.63
N PRO A 62 -0.88 -9.10 -6.22
CA PRO A 62 -0.58 -10.36 -5.58
C PRO A 62 0.26 -10.13 -4.32
N MET A 63 -0.11 -10.79 -3.22
CA MET A 63 0.70 -10.81 -2.00
C MET A 63 1.92 -11.74 -2.16
N ASP A 64 2.85 -11.35 -3.03
CA ASP A 64 4.08 -12.09 -3.35
C ASP A 64 5.29 -11.13 -3.41
N GLY A 65 6.50 -11.68 -3.51
CA GLY A 65 7.78 -10.95 -3.53
C GLY A 65 7.88 -9.81 -2.51
N ALA A 66 8.01 -8.57 -3.00
CA ALA A 66 8.17 -7.39 -2.15
C ALA A 66 7.02 -7.17 -1.14
N LEU A 67 5.79 -7.56 -1.49
CA LEU A 67 4.64 -7.46 -0.59
C LEU A 67 4.65 -8.50 0.52
N GLN A 68 5.13 -9.73 0.25
CA GLN A 68 5.23 -10.78 1.27
C GLN A 68 6.42 -10.53 2.22
N ASP A 69 7.49 -9.92 1.71
CA ASP A 69 8.68 -9.55 2.47
C ASP A 69 8.50 -8.22 3.25
N ALA A 70 7.42 -7.47 2.98
CA ALA A 70 7.12 -6.22 3.67
C ALA A 70 6.82 -6.48 5.16
N LYS A 71 7.76 -6.10 6.03
CA LYS A 71 7.62 -6.19 7.50
C LYS A 71 7.14 -4.88 8.14
N ASN A 72 7.25 -3.79 7.40
CA ASN A 72 6.87 -2.45 7.81
C ASN A 72 5.86 -1.84 6.84
N VAL A 73 5.20 -0.79 7.32
CA VAL A 73 4.24 -0.04 6.53
C VAL A 73 4.91 0.62 5.33
N GLU A 74 6.13 1.14 5.48
CA GLU A 74 6.88 1.69 4.36
C GLU A 74 7.06 0.68 3.23
N GLY A 75 7.55 -0.52 3.54
CA GLY A 75 7.79 -1.56 2.53
C GLY A 75 6.50 -2.02 1.88
N LEU A 76 5.41 -2.09 2.64
CA LEU A 76 4.09 -2.42 2.10
C LEU A 76 3.61 -1.33 1.12
N ILE A 77 3.68 -0.07 1.54
CA ILE A 77 3.26 1.08 0.71
C ILE A 77 4.12 1.18 -0.54
N ASP A 78 5.44 1.08 -0.42
CA ASP A 78 6.35 1.23 -1.55
C ASP A 78 6.18 0.07 -2.55
N ALA A 79 6.04 -1.16 -2.06
CA ALA A 79 5.75 -2.32 -2.92
C ALA A 79 4.42 -2.16 -3.68
N ILE A 80 3.36 -1.70 -3.00
CA ILE A 80 2.08 -1.41 -3.63
C ILE A 80 2.21 -0.27 -4.63
N ALA A 81 2.83 0.84 -4.23
CA ALA A 81 2.96 2.03 -5.07
C ALA A 81 3.75 1.73 -6.35
N GLU A 82 4.86 1.00 -6.24
CA GLU A 82 5.62 0.52 -7.39
C GLU A 82 4.77 -0.40 -8.29
N TYR A 83 4.03 -1.33 -7.69
CA TYR A 83 3.24 -2.29 -8.43
C TYR A 83 2.09 -1.59 -9.19
N VAL A 84 1.33 -0.74 -8.51
CA VAL A 84 0.24 0.04 -9.11
C VAL A 84 0.77 0.96 -10.19
N SER A 85 1.90 1.64 -9.96
CA SER A 85 2.52 2.50 -10.98
C SER A 85 2.88 1.69 -12.23
N LYS A 86 3.55 0.55 -12.08
CA LYS A 86 3.91 -0.34 -13.19
C LYS A 86 2.71 -0.88 -13.95
N GLU A 87 1.64 -1.25 -13.26
CA GLU A 87 0.44 -1.78 -13.91
C GLU A 87 -0.38 -0.67 -14.60
N ARG A 88 -0.42 0.54 -14.03
CA ARG A 88 -1.05 1.71 -14.65
C ARG A 88 -0.32 2.18 -15.91
N GLU A 89 1.00 2.01 -15.99
CA GLU A 89 1.78 2.32 -17.20
C GLU A 89 1.59 1.29 -18.33
N LYS A 90 1.18 0.06 -18.01
CA LYS A 90 0.95 -1.00 -19.00
C LYS A 90 -0.46 -1.01 -19.58
N GLN A 91 -1.42 -0.36 -18.93
CA GLN A 91 -2.80 -0.19 -19.42
C GLN A 91 -2.91 1.01 -20.37
#